data_AF-A0A1Y6LKZ1-F1
#
_entry.id   AF-A0A1Y6LKZ1-F1
#
_cell.length_a   1.000
_cell.length_b   1.000
_cell.length_c   1.000
_cell.angle_alpha   90.00
_cell.angle_beta   90.00
_cell.angle_gamma   90.00
#
_symmetry.space_group_name_H-M   'P 1'
#
loop_
_entity.id
_entity.type
_entity.pdbx_description
1 polymer ?
#
loop_
_entity_poly.entity_id
_entity_poly.type
_entity_poly.pdbx_seq_one_letter_code
_entity_poly.pdbx_strand_id
1 'polypeptide(L)'
;MFRWENGRGIAYAELARQLGVSDRAVTQLLRAAIAHRVFLESRPGYVAHSAASQMLAKDWMVAQVSFCGREHGGKLETFYNTLDREPERARRFAAVMSHFQQGDGYYVHHVVEGYDWAALSRGAVVVDVGGSHGDTSVAIAERWPHLQFVVQDLTMLALFNAGDREAED
;
A
#
# COMPACT_ATOMS: atom_id res chain seq x y z
N MET A 1 -19.47 -8.04 -1.82
CA MET A 1 -19.38 -6.61 -1.43
C MET A 1 -20.76 -6.15 -0.99
N PHE A 2 -20.94 -5.84 0.30
CA PHE A 2 -22.23 -5.45 0.86
C PHE A 2 -22.58 -4.02 0.40
N ARG A 3 -23.73 -3.84 -0.25
CA ARG A 3 -24.22 -2.53 -0.71
C ARG A 3 -25.34 -2.06 0.23
N TRP A 4 -25.04 -1.17 1.18
CA TRP A 4 -26.05 -0.39 1.89
C TRP A 4 -26.01 1.06 1.41
N GLU A 5 -27.19 1.68 1.24
CA GLU A 5 -27.34 3.06 0.76
C GLU A 5 -26.57 4.04 1.63
N ASN A 6 -25.76 4.90 0.98
CA ASN A 6 -24.99 5.95 1.64
C ASN A 6 -25.92 6.80 2.53
N GLY A 7 -25.66 6.77 3.84
CA GLY A 7 -26.30 7.64 4.84
C GLY A 7 -27.41 7.00 5.70
N ARG A 8 -28.06 5.91 5.29
CA ARG A 8 -29.15 5.29 6.09
C ARG A 8 -28.69 4.28 7.14
N GLY A 9 -27.52 3.67 6.91
CA GLY A 9 -26.89 2.70 7.81
C GLY A 9 -27.63 1.36 7.93
N ILE A 10 -26.96 0.39 8.56
CA ILE A 10 -27.46 -0.97 8.85
C ILE A 10 -27.46 -1.20 10.36
N ALA A 11 -28.46 -1.90 10.88
CA ALA A 11 -28.53 -2.24 12.30
C ALA A 11 -27.39 -3.22 12.67
N TYR A 12 -26.80 -3.08 13.87
CA TYR A 12 -25.75 -3.99 14.32
C TYR A 12 -26.19 -5.46 14.31
N ALA A 13 -27.41 -5.75 14.77
CA ALA A 13 -27.96 -7.10 14.81
C ALA A 13 -28.13 -7.72 13.42
N GLU A 14 -28.55 -6.91 12.44
CA GLU A 14 -28.72 -7.36 11.06
C GLU A 14 -27.37 -7.59 10.38
N LEU A 15 -26.38 -6.72 10.63
CA LEU A 15 -25.02 -6.90 10.16
C LEU A 15 -24.36 -8.14 10.79
N ALA A 16 -24.55 -8.35 12.09
CA ALA A 16 -24.07 -9.53 12.80
C ALA A 16 -24.64 -10.83 12.23
N ARG A 17 -25.94 -10.84 11.92
CA ARG A 17 -26.62 -11.95 11.25
C ARG A 17 -26.03 -12.25 9.87
N GLN A 18 -25.78 -11.22 9.06
CA GLN A 18 -25.20 -11.38 7.72
C GLN A 18 -23.75 -11.89 7.77
N LEU A 19 -22.99 -11.49 8.78
CA LEU A 19 -21.60 -11.89 8.97
C LEU A 19 -21.43 -13.21 9.73
N GLY A 20 -22.50 -13.78 10.28
CA GLY A 20 -22.45 -15.02 11.06
C GLY A 20 -21.68 -14.90 12.39
N VAL A 21 -21.61 -13.70 12.96
CA VAL A 21 -20.86 -13.39 14.19
C VAL A 21 -21.78 -12.83 15.26
N SER A 22 -21.35 -12.85 16.53
CA SER A 22 -22.17 -12.35 17.63
C SER A 22 -22.40 -10.83 17.56
N ASP A 23 -23.62 -10.40 17.88
CA ASP A 23 -24.02 -8.99 17.93
C ASP A 23 -23.11 -8.17 18.86
N ARG A 24 -22.72 -8.75 20.00
CA ARG A 24 -21.79 -8.12 20.95
C ARG A 24 -20.43 -7.83 20.33
N ALA A 25 -19.83 -8.80 19.63
CA ALA A 25 -18.52 -8.63 19.00
C ALA A 25 -18.55 -7.56 17.90
N VAL A 26 -19.56 -7.62 17.03
CA VAL A 26 -19.77 -6.63 15.95
C VAL A 26 -19.95 -5.23 16.53
N THR A 27 -20.78 -5.09 17.56
CA THR A 27 -21.02 -3.81 18.22
C THR A 27 -19.74 -3.23 18.83
N GLN A 28 -18.93 -4.05 19.51
CA GLN A 28 -17.68 -3.60 20.12
C GLN A 28 -16.66 -3.15 19.06
N LEU A 29 -16.47 -3.94 18.01
CA LEU A 29 -15.54 -3.61 16.92
C LEU A 29 -15.97 -2.34 16.18
N LEU A 30 -17.26 -2.21 15.86
CA LEU A 30 -17.76 -1.06 15.14
C LEU A 30 -17.73 0.21 15.99
N ARG A 31 -17.99 0.12 17.30
CA ARG A 31 -17.83 1.28 18.20
C ARG A 31 -16.39 1.76 18.27
N ALA A 32 -15.41 0.84 18.33
CA ALA A 32 -14.00 1.21 18.23
C ALA A 32 -13.70 1.89 16.88
N ALA A 33 -14.18 1.33 15.78
CA ALA A 33 -13.97 1.90 14.44
C ALA A 33 -14.68 3.26 14.25
N ILE A 34 -15.83 3.48 14.89
CA ILE A 34 -16.51 4.79 14.92
C ILE A 34 -15.68 5.81 15.70
N ALA A 35 -15.08 5.43 16.84
CA ALA A 35 -14.19 6.31 17.60
C ALA A 35 -12.98 6.77 16.76
N HIS A 36 -12.47 5.90 15.87
CA HIS A 36 -11.42 6.21 14.91
C HIS A 36 -11.93 6.82 13.58
N ARG A 37 -13.20 7.24 13.50
CA ARG A 37 -13.83 7.87 12.32
C ARG A 37 -13.86 7.01 11.04
N VAL A 38 -13.62 5.71 11.17
CA VAL A 38 -13.68 4.76 10.05
C VAL A 38 -15.14 4.53 9.63
N PHE A 39 -16.08 4.49 10.58
CA PHE A 39 -17.51 4.42 10.33
C PHE A 39 -18.26 5.53 11.07
N LEU A 40 -19.55 5.68 10.77
CA LEU A 40 -20.46 6.60 11.46
C LEU A 40 -21.55 5.81 12.18
N GLU A 41 -21.97 6.27 13.35
CA GLU A 41 -23.25 5.87 13.92
C GLU A 41 -24.33 6.82 13.38
N SER A 42 -25.10 6.34 12.41
CA SER A 42 -26.14 7.17 11.76
C SER A 42 -27.30 7.49 12.72
N ARG A 43 -27.60 6.56 13.62
CA ARG A 43 -28.57 6.65 14.71
C ARG A 43 -28.26 5.54 15.72
N PRO A 44 -28.73 5.63 16.97
CA PRO A 44 -28.45 4.63 18.00
C PRO A 44 -28.69 3.20 17.51
N GLY A 45 -27.65 2.37 17.52
CA GLY A 45 -27.73 0.97 17.11
C GLY A 45 -27.51 0.70 15.60
N TYR A 46 -27.12 1.71 14.81
CA TYR A 46 -26.92 1.60 13.37
C TYR A 46 -25.56 2.14 12.92
N VAL A 47 -24.85 1.36 12.11
CA VAL A 47 -23.60 1.77 11.47
C VAL A 47 -23.80 2.20 10.03
N ALA A 48 -23.13 3.27 9.61
CA ALA A 48 -23.09 3.73 8.23
C ALA A 48 -21.66 3.95 7.77
N HIS A 49 -21.47 3.95 6.45
CA HIS A 49 -20.19 4.33 5.86
C HIS A 49 -19.88 5.81 6.11
N SER A 50 -18.62 6.08 6.47
CA SER A 50 -18.00 7.40 6.34
C SER A 50 -17.27 7.48 4.99
N ALA A 51 -16.76 8.64 4.62
CA ALA A 51 -15.85 8.75 3.48
C ALA A 51 -14.64 7.80 3.60
N ALA A 52 -14.09 7.64 4.82
CA ALA A 52 -12.97 6.77 5.10
C ALA A 52 -13.29 5.28 4.89
N SER A 53 -14.45 4.78 5.35
CA SER A 53 -14.84 3.39 5.06
C SER A 53 -15.29 3.16 3.63
N GLN A 54 -15.84 4.16 2.93
CA GLN A 54 -16.07 4.03 1.49
C GLN A 54 -14.74 3.92 0.73
N MET A 55 -13.74 4.68 1.14
CA MET A 55 -12.39 4.59 0.59
C MET A 55 -11.81 3.19 0.87
N LEU A 56 -11.85 2.68 2.11
CA LEU A 56 -11.41 1.31 2.41
C LEU A 56 -12.17 0.21 1.64
N ALA A 57 -13.46 0.43 1.35
CA ALA A 57 -14.28 -0.55 0.64
C ALA A 57 -14.03 -0.54 -0.88
N LYS A 58 -13.78 0.64 -1.46
CA LYS A 58 -13.51 0.80 -2.90
C LYS A 58 -12.05 0.56 -3.23
N ASP A 59 -11.18 0.91 -2.29
CA ASP A 59 -9.74 0.93 -2.45
C ASP A 59 -9.12 -0.18 -1.61
N TRP A 60 -9.03 -1.35 -2.23
CA TRP A 60 -8.40 -2.56 -1.68
C TRP A 60 -6.94 -2.31 -1.21
N MET A 61 -6.37 -1.18 -1.62
CA MET A 61 -5.06 -0.66 -1.24
C MET A 61 -4.91 -0.32 0.25
N VAL A 62 -5.80 0.49 0.82
CA VAL A 62 -5.63 1.03 2.18
C VAL A 62 -5.92 -0.03 3.25
N ALA A 63 -6.75 -1.02 2.90
CA ALA A 63 -7.07 -2.16 3.76
C ALA A 63 -5.87 -3.09 4.05
N GLN A 64 -4.84 -3.12 3.19
CA GLN A 64 -3.66 -3.97 3.36
C GLN A 64 -2.55 -3.29 4.18
N VAL A 65 -2.36 -1.98 4.02
CA VAL A 65 -1.29 -1.23 4.71
C VAL A 65 -1.56 -1.09 6.22
N SER A 66 -2.82 -1.23 6.65
CA SER A 66 -3.20 -1.22 8.07
C SER A 66 -2.80 -2.48 8.87
N PHE A 67 -2.15 -3.47 8.24
CA PHE A 67 -1.71 -4.72 8.91
C PHE A 67 -0.19 -4.91 8.83
N CYS A 68 0.56 -3.84 9.09
CA CYS A 68 2.01 -3.86 9.27
C CYS A 68 2.35 -4.15 10.74
N GLY A 69 2.91 -5.33 10.98
CA GLY A 69 3.29 -5.83 12.30
C GLY A 69 2.52 -7.09 12.66
N ARG A 70 2.98 -8.25 12.21
CA ARG A 70 2.63 -9.52 12.85
C ARG A 70 3.79 -9.93 13.75
N GLU A 71 3.47 -10.34 14.97
CA GLU A 71 4.39 -11.15 15.75
C GLU A 71 4.41 -12.56 15.14
N HIS A 72 5.56 -13.02 14.69
CA HIS A 72 5.77 -14.40 14.29
C HIS A 72 6.74 -15.03 15.29
N GLY A 73 6.27 -16.02 16.06
CA GLY A 73 7.11 -16.67 17.09
C GLY A 73 7.63 -15.73 18.18
N GLY A 74 6.91 -14.64 18.50
CA GLY A 74 7.28 -13.70 19.55
C GLY A 74 8.39 -12.70 19.18
N LYS A 75 8.70 -12.54 17.89
CA LYS A 75 9.60 -11.47 17.41
C LYS A 75 8.84 -10.52 16.48
N LEU A 76 9.08 -9.22 16.68
CA LEU A 76 8.68 -8.16 15.77
C LEU A 76 9.50 -8.28 14.48
N GLU A 77 8.87 -8.66 13.38
CA GLU A 77 9.47 -8.61 12.05
C GLU A 77 9.28 -7.23 11.43
N THR A 78 10.26 -6.79 10.64
CA THR A 78 10.11 -5.57 9.83
C THR A 78 9.11 -5.83 8.71
N PHE A 79 8.45 -4.77 8.25
CA PHE A 79 7.45 -4.85 7.20
C PHE A 79 7.98 -5.55 5.93
N TYR A 80 9.19 -5.22 5.49
CA TYR A 80 9.80 -5.80 4.29
C TYR A 80 10.15 -7.28 4.45
N ASN A 81 10.59 -7.72 5.63
CA ASN A 81 10.83 -9.15 5.91
C ASN A 81 9.53 -9.96 5.77
N THR A 82 8.38 -9.38 6.17
CA THR A 82 7.09 -10.03 5.98
C THR A 82 6.69 -10.09 4.50
N LEU A 83 7.00 -9.05 3.71
CA LEU A 83 6.74 -9.06 2.27
C LEU A 83 7.58 -10.13 1.55
N ASP A 84 8.85 -10.30 1.92
CA ASP A 84 9.74 -11.31 1.33
C ASP A 84 9.20 -12.73 1.50
N ARG A 85 8.58 -13.02 2.65
CA ARG A 85 8.02 -14.35 2.95
C ARG A 85 6.65 -14.58 2.33
N GLU A 86 5.94 -13.51 1.96
CA GLU A 86 4.55 -13.57 1.53
C GLU A 86 4.39 -12.88 0.17
N PRO A 87 4.77 -13.56 -0.94
CA PRO A 87 4.82 -12.94 -2.28
C PRO A 87 3.48 -12.38 -2.74
N GLU A 88 2.36 -12.98 -2.31
CA GLU A 88 1.01 -12.44 -2.54
C GLU A 88 0.77 -11.10 -1.84
N ARG A 89 1.34 -10.88 -0.64
CA ARG A 89 1.30 -9.58 0.06
C ARG A 89 2.28 -8.60 -0.57
N ALA A 90 3.46 -9.03 -0.97
CA ALA A 90 4.41 -8.20 -1.73
C ALA A 90 3.78 -7.68 -3.03
N ARG A 91 3.12 -8.57 -3.80
CA ARG A 91 2.41 -8.20 -5.04
C ARG A 91 1.31 -7.20 -4.79
N ARG A 92 0.49 -7.41 -3.76
CA ARG A 92 -0.57 -6.46 -3.38
C ARG A 92 0.02 -5.12 -2.96
N PHE A 93 1.05 -5.12 -2.11
CA PHE A 93 1.74 -3.90 -1.69
C PHE A 93 2.37 -3.15 -2.87
N ALA A 94 3.05 -3.83 -3.78
CA ALA A 94 3.62 -3.21 -4.98
C ALA A 94 2.54 -2.54 -5.83
N ALA A 95 1.43 -3.24 -6.08
CA ALA A 95 0.31 -2.68 -6.85
C ALA A 95 -0.39 -1.51 -6.12
N VAL A 96 -0.39 -1.48 -4.78
CA VAL A 96 -0.79 -0.30 -4.00
C VAL A 96 0.15 0.88 -4.28
N MET A 97 1.45 0.67 -4.10
CA MET A 97 2.45 1.73 -4.24
C MET A 97 2.48 2.31 -5.66
N SER A 98 2.31 1.48 -6.70
CA SER A 98 2.21 1.95 -8.09
C SER A 98 1.02 2.88 -8.32
N HIS A 99 -0.09 2.70 -7.62
CA HIS A 99 -1.24 3.61 -7.74
C HIS A 99 -1.05 4.90 -6.91
N PHE A 100 -0.34 4.84 -5.78
CA PHE A 100 0.04 6.06 -5.04
C PHE A 100 0.88 7.01 -5.91
N GLN A 101 1.77 6.47 -6.75
CA GLN A 101 2.54 7.26 -7.74
C GLN A 101 1.67 7.93 -8.82
N GLN A 102 0.39 7.51 -8.97
CA GLN A 102 -0.59 8.11 -9.89
C GLN A 102 -1.47 9.17 -9.21
N GLY A 103 -1.37 9.38 -7.89
CA GLY A 103 -2.10 10.44 -7.21
C GLY A 103 -1.46 11.82 -7.45
N ASP A 104 -2.28 12.88 -7.59
CA ASP A 104 -1.83 14.25 -7.92
C ASP A 104 -0.67 14.77 -7.05
N GLY A 105 -0.57 14.32 -5.80
CA GLY A 105 0.48 14.74 -4.85
C GLY A 105 1.83 14.02 -5.00
N TYR A 106 1.92 12.92 -5.75
CA TYR A 106 3.13 12.08 -5.88
C TYR A 106 3.54 11.86 -7.35
N TYR A 107 2.94 12.61 -8.26
CA TYR A 107 3.16 12.45 -9.68
C TYR A 107 4.61 12.77 -10.08
N VAL A 108 5.17 11.96 -10.97
CA VAL A 108 6.55 12.08 -11.48
C VAL A 108 6.85 13.46 -12.09
N HIS A 109 5.85 14.14 -12.66
CA HIS A 109 6.04 15.46 -13.29
C HIS A 109 6.57 16.51 -12.31
N HIS A 110 6.19 16.43 -11.02
CA HIS A 110 6.68 17.38 -10.00
C HIS A 110 8.20 17.32 -9.83
N VAL A 111 8.79 16.13 -9.96
CA VAL A 111 10.25 15.93 -9.87
C VAL A 111 10.93 16.30 -11.18
N VAL A 112 10.33 15.90 -12.31
CA VAL A 112 10.85 16.19 -13.65
C VAL A 112 10.89 17.71 -13.92
N GLU A 113 9.89 18.45 -13.46
CA GLU A 113 9.76 19.89 -13.73
C GLU A 113 10.23 20.78 -12.57
N GLY A 114 10.28 20.25 -11.34
CA GLY A 114 10.60 21.02 -10.14
C GLY A 114 12.09 21.24 -9.89
N TYR A 115 12.99 20.60 -10.64
CA TYR A 115 14.44 20.74 -10.51
C TYR A 115 15.10 21.08 -11.85
N ASP A 116 16.14 21.92 -11.82
CA ASP A 116 16.90 22.29 -13.02
C ASP A 116 17.91 21.20 -13.40
N TRP A 117 17.41 20.11 -13.97
CA TRP A 117 18.20 18.98 -14.44
C TRP A 117 19.19 19.36 -15.56
N ALA A 118 18.94 20.44 -16.30
CA ALA A 118 19.81 20.91 -17.36
C ALA A 118 21.11 21.54 -16.84
N ALA A 119 21.09 22.10 -15.62
CA ALA A 119 22.27 22.68 -14.99
C ALA A 119 23.34 21.63 -14.61
N LEU A 120 22.98 20.35 -14.54
CA LEU A 120 23.92 19.28 -14.23
C LEU A 120 24.87 19.01 -15.40
N SER A 121 26.15 18.80 -15.07
CA SER A 121 27.20 18.53 -16.05
C SER A 121 26.93 17.24 -16.84
N ARG A 122 27.38 17.19 -18.10
CA ARG A 122 27.38 15.96 -18.90
C ARG A 122 28.07 14.81 -18.15
N GLY A 123 27.38 13.68 -18.05
CA GLY A 123 27.86 12.50 -17.32
C GLY A 123 27.62 12.55 -15.81
N ALA A 124 26.91 13.56 -15.28
CA ALA A 124 26.51 13.57 -13.89
C ALA A 124 25.63 12.35 -13.57
N VAL A 125 25.88 11.73 -12.41
CA VAL A 125 25.17 10.54 -11.95
C VAL A 125 24.09 10.94 -10.95
N VAL A 126 22.86 10.55 -11.23
CA VAL A 126 21.68 10.68 -10.36
C VAL A 126 21.44 9.32 -9.70
N VAL A 127 21.33 9.31 -8.37
CA VAL A 127 21.05 8.09 -7.59
C VAL A 127 19.63 8.17 -7.05
N ASP A 128 18.77 7.25 -7.48
CA ASP A 128 17.35 7.16 -7.10
C ASP A 128 17.20 6.15 -5.96
N VAL A 129 17.10 6.65 -4.72
CA VAL A 129 17.07 5.83 -3.50
C VAL A 129 15.63 5.45 -3.16
N GLY A 130 15.34 4.15 -3.15
CA GLY A 130 13.97 3.63 -3.07
C GLY A 130 13.21 3.80 -4.39
N GLY A 131 13.92 3.80 -5.51
CA GLY A 131 13.34 4.10 -6.83
C GLY A 131 12.48 2.98 -7.41
N SER A 132 12.39 1.82 -6.75
CA SER A 132 11.61 0.66 -7.17
C SER A 132 11.90 0.25 -8.62
N HIS A 133 10.96 0.46 -9.54
CA HIS A 133 11.11 0.13 -10.95
C HIS A 133 11.85 1.22 -11.76
N GLY A 134 12.15 2.36 -11.14
CA GLY A 134 12.92 3.45 -11.75
C GLY A 134 12.10 4.40 -12.62
N ASP A 135 10.77 4.42 -12.52
CA ASP A 135 9.88 5.23 -13.37
C ASP A 135 10.26 6.73 -13.37
N THR A 136 10.59 7.27 -12.20
CA THR A 136 11.08 8.66 -12.07
C THR A 136 12.40 8.86 -12.80
N SER A 137 13.35 7.94 -12.62
CA SER A 137 14.64 7.97 -13.30
C SER A 137 14.50 7.90 -14.82
N VAL A 138 13.62 7.04 -15.33
CA VAL A 138 13.32 6.92 -16.78
C VAL A 138 12.75 8.23 -17.32
N ALA A 139 11.76 8.81 -16.65
CA ALA A 139 11.13 10.05 -17.11
C ALA A 139 12.11 11.24 -17.19
N ILE A 140 13.09 11.32 -16.26
CA ILE A 140 14.14 12.35 -16.31
C ILE A 140 15.13 12.01 -17.44
N ALA A 141 15.54 10.75 -17.58
CA ALA A 141 16.49 10.31 -18.60
C ALA A 141 16.00 10.56 -20.04
N GLU A 142 14.70 10.41 -20.30
CA GLU A 142 14.09 10.70 -21.60
C GLU A 142 14.26 12.17 -22.02
N ARG A 143 14.27 13.10 -21.05
CA ARG A 143 14.35 14.54 -21.30
C ARG A 143 15.79 15.08 -21.21
N TRP A 144 16.66 14.44 -20.44
CA TRP A 144 18.07 14.83 -20.27
C TRP A 144 19.01 13.62 -20.43
N PRO A 145 19.23 13.15 -21.68
CA PRO A 145 20.02 11.95 -21.96
C PRO A 145 21.52 12.11 -21.70
N HIS A 146 21.99 13.31 -21.33
CA HIS A 146 23.38 13.55 -20.92
C HIS A 146 23.66 13.13 -19.47
N LEU A 147 22.63 12.79 -18.70
CA LEU A 147 22.74 12.30 -17.32
C LEU A 147 22.87 10.77 -17.29
N GLN A 148 23.35 10.26 -16.15
CA GLN A 148 23.46 8.84 -15.86
C GLN A 148 22.62 8.52 -14.62
N PHE A 149 22.05 7.33 -14.54
CA PHE A 149 21.13 6.96 -13.46
C PHE A 149 21.56 5.66 -12.78
N VAL A 150 21.45 5.64 -11.46
CA VAL A 150 21.56 4.44 -10.63
C VAL A 150 20.30 4.34 -9.79
N VAL A 151 19.48 3.32 -10.04
CA VAL A 151 18.29 3.04 -9.23
C VAL A 151 18.66 2.08 -8.13
N GLN A 152 18.48 2.50 -6.89
CA GLN A 152 18.71 1.69 -5.70
C GLN A 152 17.37 1.36 -5.05
N ASP A 153 17.10 0.09 -4.85
CA ASP A 153 16.00 -0.37 -4.00
C ASP A 153 16.51 -1.53 -3.15
N LEU A 154 15.69 -1.98 -2.20
CA LEU A 154 15.91 -3.23 -1.51
C LEU A 154 15.97 -4.32 -2.57
N THR A 155 17.18 -4.84 -2.81
CA THR A 155 17.36 -6.06 -3.57
C THR A 155 16.57 -7.12 -2.81
N MET A 156 15.58 -7.74 -3.44
CA MET A 156 15.02 -9.00 -2.95
C MET A 156 16.24 -9.88 -2.66
N LEU A 157 16.57 -10.10 -1.39
CA LEU A 157 17.70 -10.91 -0.97
C LEU A 157 17.36 -12.38 -1.24
N ALA A 158 17.29 -12.75 -2.51
CA ALA A 158 17.56 -14.11 -2.91
C ALA A 158 19.08 -14.29 -2.79
N LEU A 159 19.51 -14.78 -1.63
CA LEU A 159 20.82 -15.40 -1.49
C LEU A 159 20.84 -16.59 -2.46
N PHE A 160 21.45 -16.43 -3.62
CA PHE A 160 21.88 -17.56 -4.44
C PHE A 160 23.38 -17.72 -4.23
N ASN A 161 23.78 -18.90 -3.74
CA ASN A 161 25.18 -19.28 -3.77
C ASN A 161 25.51 -19.76 -5.18
N ALA A 162 26.74 -19.50 -5.64
CA ALA A 162 27.23 -19.95 -6.95
C ALA A 162 27.27 -21.50 -7.11
N GLY A 163 26.81 -22.27 -6.12
CA GLY A 163 26.72 -23.72 -6.15
C GLY A 163 25.31 -24.29 -6.40
N ASP A 164 24.26 -23.47 -6.48
CA ASP A 164 22.87 -23.97 -6.57
C ASP A 164 22.41 -24.28 -8.02
N ARG A 165 23.36 -24.58 -8.92
CA ARG A 165 23.09 -25.07 -10.29
C ARG A 165 23.79 -26.39 -10.55
N GLU A 166 23.44 -27.44 -9.82
CA GLU A 166 23.52 -28.81 -10.34
C GLU A 166 22.36 -29.64 -9.79
N ALA A 167 21.83 -30.52 -10.64
CA ALA A 167 20.74 -31.46 -10.46
C ALA A 167 19.31 -30.94 -10.71
N GLU A 168 18.95 -30.85 -11.99
CA GLU A 168 17.72 -31.50 -12.48
C GLU A 168 18.06 -32.18 -13.81
N ASP A 169 18.00 -33.51 -13.80
CA ASP A 169 18.14 -34.43 -14.95
C ASP A 169 16.94 -34.32 -15.92
#